data_AF-A0A4Y7RC22-F1
#
_entry.id   AF-A0A4Y7RC22-F1
#
_cell.length_a   1.000
_cell.length_b   1.000
_cell.length_c   1.000
_cell.angle_alpha   90.00
_cell.angle_beta   90.00
_cell.angle_gamma   90.00
#
_symmetry.space_group_name_H-M   'P 1'
#
loop_
_entity.id
_entity.type
_entity.pdbx_description
1 polymer ?
#
loop_
_entity_poly.entity_id
_entity_poly.type
_entity_poly.pdbx_seq_one_letter_code
_entity_poly.pdbx_strand_id
1 'polypeptide(L)'
;MQALVDQAHNELKRSLMDAVPYGITIQGGQPWLLAECVLTRFHHADTGPLLKAEDGVLVGWDMIATHRHKGHSTTWLRPGVPVHVPRAFVYNTRSSEDSRRLIAFADLPEEVTVAELDEKDPRFAWEHEGGPYVLTVFTWRAMLAHLYVNRIHATQYRPRLATEEEKSATKAFEVTARQQAKAWACNHCPQYLQASDADTKPAVLAHLAERHAITGPEMPKDYFVNERCRHAYEVPYRIKSASRLQDE
;
A
#
# COMPACT_ATOMS: atom_id res chain seq x y z
N MET A 1 -15.98 19.23 -13.22
CA MET A 1 -15.39 17.93 -12.81
C MET A 1 -14.57 18.11 -11.54
N GLN A 2 -13.48 18.89 -11.57
CA GLN A 2 -12.65 19.20 -10.39
C GLN A 2 -13.48 19.53 -9.13
N ALA A 3 -14.40 20.51 -9.20
CA ALA A 3 -15.25 20.89 -8.07
C ALA A 3 -16.08 19.74 -7.43
N LEU A 4 -16.44 18.69 -8.17
CA LEU A 4 -17.14 17.51 -7.60
C LEU A 4 -16.15 16.56 -6.90
N VAL A 5 -14.93 16.43 -7.45
CA VAL A 5 -13.82 15.70 -6.80
C VAL A 5 -13.45 16.42 -5.51
N ASP A 6 -13.27 17.74 -5.56
CA ASP A 6 -12.96 18.59 -4.41
C ASP A 6 -14.07 18.52 -3.34
N GLN A 7 -15.35 18.48 -3.74
CA GLN A 7 -16.45 18.31 -2.79
C GLN A 7 -16.40 16.95 -2.08
N ALA A 8 -16.32 15.84 -2.83
CA ALA A 8 -16.28 14.50 -2.25
C ALA A 8 -15.07 14.30 -1.33
N HIS A 9 -13.94 14.87 -1.72
CA HIS A 9 -12.69 14.96 -0.96
C HIS A 9 -12.87 15.77 0.34
N ASN A 10 -13.53 16.93 0.31
CA ASN A 10 -13.79 17.73 1.51
C ASN A 10 -14.81 17.08 2.47
N GLU A 11 -15.82 16.37 1.94
CA GLU A 11 -16.77 15.59 2.74
C GLU A 11 -16.10 14.38 3.40
N LEU A 12 -15.20 13.71 2.68
CA LEU A 12 -14.30 12.70 3.22
C LEU A 12 -13.47 13.31 4.37
N LYS A 13 -12.77 14.43 4.13
CA LYS A 13 -11.95 15.15 5.13
C LYS A 13 -12.69 15.44 6.42
N ARG A 14 -13.92 15.98 6.33
CA ARG A 14 -14.77 16.26 7.49
C ARG A 14 -15.09 14.99 8.29
N SER A 15 -15.55 13.94 7.60
CA SER A 15 -15.96 12.66 8.21
C SER A 15 -14.85 11.95 9.00
N LEU A 16 -13.60 12.37 8.82
CA LEU A 16 -12.41 11.74 9.39
C LEU A 16 -11.87 12.53 10.57
N MET A 17 -11.90 13.87 10.47
CA MET A 17 -11.74 14.74 11.64
C MET A 17 -12.80 14.39 12.71
N ASP A 18 -14.03 14.10 12.29
CA ASP A 18 -15.12 13.65 13.17
C ASP A 18 -14.90 12.24 13.77
N ALA A 19 -14.05 11.40 13.13
CA ALA A 19 -13.78 10.02 13.56
C ALA A 19 -12.56 9.90 14.51
N VAL A 20 -11.87 11.01 14.78
CA VAL A 20 -10.63 11.05 15.58
C VAL A 20 -10.97 11.14 17.07
N PRO A 21 -10.40 10.26 17.93
CA PRO A 21 -10.64 10.31 19.37
C PRO A 21 -10.34 11.67 20.02
N TYR A 22 -11.21 12.08 20.94
CA TYR A 22 -10.97 13.24 21.82
C TYR A 22 -9.59 13.16 22.47
N GLY A 23 -8.80 14.22 22.31
CA GLY A 23 -7.42 14.32 22.83
C GLY A 23 -6.32 14.14 21.78
N ILE A 24 -6.63 13.69 20.56
CA ILE A 24 -5.69 13.72 19.43
C ILE A 24 -5.84 15.04 18.68
N THR A 25 -4.84 15.91 18.78
CA THR A 25 -4.82 17.20 18.06
C THR A 25 -4.29 17.01 16.65
N ILE A 26 -5.17 17.08 15.65
CA ILE A 26 -4.77 17.18 14.23
C ILE A 26 -4.64 18.67 13.88
N GLN A 27 -3.44 19.10 13.51
CA GLN A 27 -3.22 20.47 13.05
C GLN A 27 -3.82 20.64 11.64
N GLY A 28 -4.80 21.54 11.48
CA GLY A 28 -5.59 21.66 10.24
C GLY A 28 -4.83 22.10 8.98
N GLY A 29 -3.53 22.40 9.09
CA GLY A 29 -2.63 22.69 7.98
C GLY A 29 -1.61 21.60 7.66
N GLN A 30 -1.59 20.48 8.40
CA GLN A 30 -0.72 19.36 8.06
C GLN A 30 -1.22 18.70 6.76
N PRO A 31 -0.35 18.56 5.74
CA PRO A 31 -0.76 18.16 4.39
C PRO A 31 -1.54 16.87 4.44
N TRP A 32 -0.99 15.87 5.18
CA TRP A 32 -1.51 14.63 5.78
C TRP A 32 -3.01 14.35 5.63
N LEU A 33 -3.56 14.53 4.42
CA LEU A 33 -4.96 14.45 3.95
C LEU A 33 -5.22 13.92 2.46
N LEU A 34 -4.26 13.48 1.58
CA LEU A 34 -4.38 12.63 0.30
C LEU A 34 -3.07 11.92 -0.29
N ALA A 35 -2.82 10.58 -0.16
CA ALA A 35 -1.53 9.90 -0.60
C ALA A 35 -1.29 8.31 -0.57
N GLU A 36 -2.29 7.44 -0.75
CA GLU A 36 -2.14 6.06 -1.33
C GLU A 36 -1.86 4.78 -0.46
N CYS A 37 -3.00 4.15 -0.09
CA CYS A 37 -3.35 2.72 -0.01
C CYS A 37 -2.35 1.66 0.50
N VAL A 38 -2.75 1.04 1.61
CA VAL A 38 -2.38 -0.32 2.03
C VAL A 38 -3.57 -1.22 1.71
N LEU A 39 -3.29 -2.51 1.58
CA LEU A 39 -4.30 -3.55 1.53
C LEU A 39 -3.81 -4.71 2.39
N THR A 40 -4.69 -5.16 3.27
CA THR A 40 -4.58 -6.45 3.93
C THR A 40 -5.74 -7.30 3.44
N ARG A 41 -5.40 -8.39 2.74
CA ARG A 41 -6.36 -9.40 2.35
C ARG A 41 -6.95 -9.99 3.63
N PHE A 42 -8.28 -9.96 3.78
CA PHE A 42 -8.95 -10.85 4.73
C PHE A 42 -8.72 -12.30 4.29
N HIS A 43 -7.70 -12.92 4.86
CA HIS A 43 -7.45 -14.35 4.72
C HIS A 43 -8.37 -15.11 5.68
N HIS A 44 -9.64 -15.24 5.30
CA HIS A 44 -10.33 -16.50 5.52
C HIS A 44 -10.18 -17.34 4.25
N ALA A 45 -9.04 -18.03 4.16
CA ALA A 45 -8.83 -19.07 3.18
C ALA A 45 -9.55 -20.34 3.64
N ASP A 46 -10.88 -20.33 3.61
CA ASP A 46 -11.71 -21.53 3.76
C ASP A 46 -12.87 -21.52 2.76
N THR A 47 -12.74 -22.34 1.72
CA THR A 47 -13.86 -22.95 0.97
C THR A 47 -14.75 -22.06 0.06
N GLY A 48 -14.18 -21.24 -0.82
CA GLY A 48 -14.95 -20.64 -1.92
C GLY A 48 -14.13 -20.16 -3.13
N PRO A 49 -14.56 -20.41 -4.38
CA PRO A 49 -13.95 -19.80 -5.57
C PRO A 49 -14.35 -18.32 -5.67
N LEU A 50 -13.38 -17.45 -5.98
CA LEU A 50 -13.51 -15.99 -6.06
C LEU A 50 -13.76 -15.30 -4.69
N LEU A 51 -12.81 -15.45 -3.77
CA LEU A 51 -12.62 -14.51 -2.66
C LEU A 51 -12.45 -13.09 -3.22
N LYS A 52 -13.41 -12.21 -2.93
CA LYS A 52 -13.24 -10.76 -3.17
C LYS A 52 -12.06 -10.26 -2.33
N ALA A 53 -11.24 -9.40 -2.92
CA ALA A 53 -10.39 -8.52 -2.13
C ALA A 53 -11.32 -7.56 -1.38
N GLU A 54 -11.57 -7.82 -0.10
CA GLU A 54 -12.16 -6.82 0.79
C GLU A 54 -11.10 -5.76 1.06
N ASP A 55 -11.45 -4.48 0.89
CA ASP A 55 -10.56 -3.30 0.98
C ASP A 55 -10.12 -3.01 2.43
N GLY A 56 -9.48 -3.99 3.08
CA GLY A 56 -9.07 -3.95 4.47
C GLY A 56 -7.80 -3.15 4.69
N VAL A 57 -7.91 -2.04 5.43
CA VAL A 57 -6.81 -1.18 5.94
C VAL A 57 -6.15 -0.30 4.88
N LEU A 58 -6.67 0.92 4.72
CA LEU A 58 -5.98 2.00 4.02
C LEU A 58 -4.94 2.63 4.97
N VAL A 59 -3.66 2.59 4.58
CA VAL A 59 -2.63 3.52 5.05
C VAL A 59 -1.98 4.12 3.82
N GLY A 60 -1.39 5.29 3.95
CA GLY A 60 -0.76 5.95 2.83
C GLY A 60 -1.61 7.11 2.36
N TRP A 61 -2.96 7.01 2.18
CA TRP A 61 -3.70 8.27 1.98
C TRP A 61 -3.37 9.15 3.19
N ASP A 62 -2.76 10.29 2.87
CA ASP A 62 -2.42 11.39 3.75
C ASP A 62 -3.77 11.62 4.49
N MET A 63 -4.95 11.47 3.83
CA MET A 63 -6.19 11.11 4.55
C MET A 63 -6.12 9.66 5.00
N ILE A 64 -5.75 9.54 6.28
CA ILE A 64 -6.21 8.57 7.26
C ILE A 64 -5.15 7.57 7.73
N ALA A 65 -4.85 7.75 9.01
CA ALA A 65 -4.33 6.79 9.97
C ALA A 65 -5.09 5.43 10.05
N THR A 66 -4.96 4.56 9.04
CA THR A 66 -5.09 3.09 9.17
C THR A 66 -6.51 2.50 9.36
N HIS A 67 -7.55 3.21 8.93
CA HIS A 67 -8.92 2.96 9.40
C HIS A 67 -9.61 1.69 8.88
N ARG A 68 -10.51 1.12 9.71
CA ARG A 68 -11.48 0.08 9.30
C ARG A 68 -12.71 0.74 8.69
N HIS A 69 -13.19 0.24 7.55
CA HIS A 69 -14.40 0.78 6.91
C HIS A 69 -15.71 0.09 7.34
N LYS A 70 -16.84 0.79 7.18
CA LYS A 70 -18.20 0.23 7.31
C LYS A 70 -19.01 0.51 6.04
N GLY A 71 -19.15 -0.52 5.20
CA GLY A 71 -19.89 -0.45 3.94
C GLY A 71 -19.18 0.34 2.84
N HIS A 72 -19.84 0.42 1.69
CA HIS A 72 -19.38 1.12 0.49
C HIS A 72 -20.45 2.11 0.00
N SER A 73 -20.01 3.19 -0.61
CA SER A 73 -20.81 4.09 -1.45
C SER A 73 -20.26 4.04 -2.88
N THR A 74 -21.07 4.44 -3.86
CA THR A 74 -20.63 4.57 -5.25
C THR A 74 -20.38 6.04 -5.54
N THR A 75 -19.15 6.40 -5.84
CA THR A 75 -18.81 7.71 -6.43
C THR A 75 -18.67 7.57 -7.95
N TRP A 76 -18.77 8.68 -8.67
CA TRP A 76 -18.60 8.72 -10.12
C TRP A 76 -17.28 9.42 -10.45
N LEU A 77 -16.26 8.65 -10.87
CA LEU A 77 -14.96 9.21 -11.27
C LEU A 77 -15.11 10.11 -12.51
N ARG A 78 -15.95 9.67 -13.45
CA ARG A 78 -16.42 10.41 -14.62
C ARG A 78 -17.80 9.86 -15.03
N PRO A 79 -18.58 10.55 -15.89
CA PRO A 79 -19.89 10.06 -16.32
C PRO A 79 -19.81 8.62 -16.85
N GLY A 80 -20.69 7.74 -16.33
CA GLY A 80 -20.71 6.33 -16.70
C GLY A 80 -19.65 5.43 -16.03
N VAL A 81 -18.76 5.97 -15.19
CA VAL A 81 -17.71 5.19 -14.50
C VAL A 81 -17.94 5.21 -12.98
N PRO A 82 -18.68 4.23 -12.43
CA PRO A 82 -18.89 4.10 -11.00
C PRO A 82 -17.67 3.47 -10.33
N VAL A 83 -17.23 4.06 -9.22
CA VAL A 83 -16.18 3.52 -8.35
C VAL A 83 -16.76 3.32 -6.96
N HIS A 84 -16.69 2.09 -6.45
CA HIS A 84 -17.03 1.82 -5.05
C HIS A 84 -15.93 2.36 -4.14
N VAL A 85 -16.31 3.28 -3.26
CA VAL A 85 -15.44 3.87 -2.23
C VAL A 85 -15.97 3.51 -0.84
N PRO A 86 -15.12 3.41 0.19
CA PRO A 86 -15.58 3.18 1.56
C PRO A 86 -16.48 4.31 2.05
N ARG A 87 -17.59 3.97 2.72
CA ARG A 87 -18.61 4.95 3.15
C ARG A 87 -18.34 5.61 4.51
N ALA A 88 -17.56 4.95 5.36
CA ALA A 88 -17.23 5.38 6.71
C ALA A 88 -15.91 4.74 7.14
N PHE A 89 -15.19 5.38 8.06
CA PHE A 89 -13.84 5.02 8.48
C PHE A 89 -13.75 5.09 10.02
N VAL A 90 -12.92 4.26 10.65
CA VAL A 90 -12.75 4.16 12.11
C VAL A 90 -11.26 4.15 12.51
N TYR A 91 -10.84 5.05 13.39
CA TYR A 91 -9.46 5.17 13.88
C TYR A 91 -8.90 3.86 14.47
N ASN A 92 -7.69 3.49 14.02
CA ASN A 92 -7.00 2.24 14.39
C ASN A 92 -5.64 2.60 15.02
N THR A 93 -5.72 3.02 16.29
CA THR A 93 -4.59 3.51 17.09
C THR A 93 -3.33 2.66 16.97
N ARG A 94 -3.48 1.33 16.93
CA ARG A 94 -2.36 0.38 16.88
C ARG A 94 -1.51 0.54 15.61
N SER A 95 -2.13 0.65 14.45
CA SER A 95 -1.35 0.79 13.20
C SER A 95 -0.85 2.22 12.99
N SER A 96 -1.43 3.21 13.66
CA SER A 96 -0.83 4.54 13.83
C SER A 96 0.39 4.54 14.76
N GLU A 97 0.41 3.70 15.79
CA GLU A 97 1.60 3.46 16.62
C GLU A 97 2.68 2.72 15.81
N ASP A 98 2.32 1.69 15.05
CA ASP A 98 3.25 0.96 14.18
C ASP A 98 3.86 1.87 13.11
N SER A 99 3.06 2.72 12.45
CA SER A 99 3.55 3.70 11.47
C SER A 99 4.52 4.71 12.10
N ARG A 100 4.22 5.25 13.29
CA ARG A 100 5.12 6.15 14.02
C ARG A 100 6.44 5.47 14.42
N ARG A 101 6.41 4.19 14.79
CA ARG A 101 7.63 3.40 15.05
C ARG A 101 8.48 3.26 13.79
N LEU A 102 7.88 2.97 12.63
CA LEU A 102 8.62 2.85 11.37
C LEU A 102 9.24 4.20 10.93
N ILE A 103 8.50 5.30 11.08
CA ILE A 103 9.00 6.68 10.84
C ILE A 103 10.22 6.97 11.74
N ALA A 104 10.10 6.72 13.05
CA ALA A 104 11.19 6.92 14.00
C ALA A 104 12.41 6.01 13.73
N PHE A 105 12.19 4.75 13.31
CA PHE A 105 13.30 3.86 12.92
C PHE A 105 14.05 4.35 11.67
N ALA A 106 13.39 5.10 10.79
CA ALA A 106 13.99 5.67 9.59
C ALA A 106 14.67 7.04 9.80
N ASP A 107 14.72 7.52 11.05
CA ASP A 107 15.22 8.86 11.42
C ASP A 107 14.53 10.01 10.64
N LEU A 108 13.20 9.88 10.52
CA LEU A 108 12.35 10.84 9.81
C LEU A 108 11.50 11.64 10.80
N PRO A 109 11.16 12.91 10.50
CA PRO A 109 10.28 13.71 11.36
C PRO A 109 8.90 13.08 11.48
N GLU A 110 8.20 13.31 12.59
CA GLU A 110 6.83 12.78 12.81
C GLU A 110 5.85 13.33 11.74
N GLU A 111 6.20 14.46 11.13
CA GLU A 111 5.49 15.14 10.05
C GLU A 111 5.90 14.72 8.61
N VAL A 112 6.70 13.66 8.43
CA VAL A 112 7.12 13.16 7.10
C VAL A 112 5.98 12.60 6.25
N THR A 113 5.60 13.33 5.19
CA THR A 113 4.49 12.92 4.31
C THR A 113 4.74 11.58 3.63
N VAL A 114 3.66 10.96 3.13
CA VAL A 114 3.77 9.66 2.44
C VAL A 114 4.51 9.78 1.11
N ALA A 115 4.41 10.92 0.42
CA ALA A 115 5.25 11.21 -0.74
C ALA A 115 6.75 11.24 -0.38
N GLU A 116 7.12 11.83 0.77
CA GLU A 116 8.50 11.80 1.27
C GLU A 116 8.94 10.40 1.74
N LEU A 117 8.04 9.59 2.30
CA LEU A 117 8.33 8.18 2.62
C LEU A 117 8.57 7.36 1.33
N ASP A 118 7.86 7.65 0.25
CA ASP A 118 8.05 7.00 -1.05
C ASP A 118 9.33 7.46 -1.74
N GLU A 119 9.66 8.74 -1.66
CA GLU A 119 10.91 9.31 -2.19
C GLU A 119 12.14 8.78 -1.44
N LYS A 120 12.09 8.75 -0.10
CA LYS A 120 13.18 8.26 0.76
C LYS A 120 13.26 6.72 0.76
N ASP A 121 12.19 6.04 0.38
CA ASP A 121 12.11 4.58 0.19
C ASP A 121 12.74 3.75 1.35
N PRO A 122 12.42 4.04 2.64
CA PRO A 122 13.04 3.34 3.76
C PRO A 122 12.63 1.87 3.75
N ARG A 123 13.64 1.00 3.84
CA ARG A 123 13.47 -0.46 3.81
C ARG A 123 13.67 -1.05 5.19
N PHE A 124 12.79 -1.98 5.53
CA PHE A 124 12.76 -2.61 6.84
C PHE A 124 13.02 -4.10 6.71
N ALA A 125 14.01 -4.57 7.46
CA ALA A 125 14.36 -5.97 7.57
C ALA A 125 13.64 -6.60 8.77
N TRP A 126 13.19 -7.84 8.60
CA TRP A 126 12.54 -8.65 9.62
C TRP A 126 13.14 -10.05 9.64
N GLU A 127 13.51 -10.48 10.83
CA GLU A 127 14.11 -11.79 11.08
C GLU A 127 13.07 -12.66 11.81
N HIS A 128 12.75 -13.82 11.22
CA HIS A 128 11.87 -14.80 11.84
C HIS A 128 12.69 -15.77 12.69
N GLU A 129 12.49 -15.78 14.01
CA GLU A 129 12.98 -16.88 14.85
C GLU A 129 12.06 -18.11 14.68
N GLY A 130 12.62 -19.31 14.79
CA GLY A 130 11.87 -20.58 14.69
C GLY A 130 11.96 -21.32 13.35
N GLY A 131 12.82 -20.90 12.43
CA GLY A 131 13.13 -21.63 11.19
C GLY A 131 14.55 -21.35 10.69
N PRO A 132 14.98 -21.88 9.53
CA PRO A 132 16.17 -21.38 8.86
C PRO A 132 16.01 -19.87 8.67
N TYR A 133 17.03 -19.07 9.00
CA TYR A 133 16.95 -17.61 9.14
C TYR A 133 16.56 -16.91 7.82
N VAL A 134 15.25 -16.87 7.51
CA VAL A 134 14.70 -16.14 6.36
C VAL A 134 14.52 -14.69 6.78
N LEU A 135 15.58 -13.93 6.62
CA LEU A 135 15.54 -12.47 6.61
C LEU A 135 14.63 -12.01 5.46
N THR A 136 13.58 -11.27 5.78
CA THR A 136 12.69 -10.69 4.78
C THR A 136 12.79 -9.17 4.82
N VAL A 137 13.06 -8.56 3.66
CA VAL A 137 13.16 -7.12 3.47
C VAL A 137 11.87 -6.61 2.84
N PHE A 138 11.31 -5.56 3.44
CA PHE A 138 10.04 -4.96 3.07
C PHE A 138 10.24 -3.49 2.69
N THR A 139 9.39 -2.98 1.79
CA THR A 139 9.10 -1.54 1.72
C THR A 139 8.39 -1.08 2.99
N TRP A 140 8.35 0.22 3.26
CA TRP A 140 7.61 0.75 4.41
C TRP A 140 6.11 0.36 4.39
N ARG A 141 5.47 0.38 3.20
CA ARG A 141 4.09 -0.10 3.01
C ARG A 141 3.94 -1.58 3.35
N ALA A 142 4.82 -2.42 2.80
CA ALA A 142 4.75 -3.87 3.03
C ALA A 142 5.02 -4.24 4.49
N MET A 143 5.93 -3.52 5.16
CA MET A 143 6.21 -3.70 6.59
C MET A 143 4.99 -3.35 7.45
N LEU A 144 4.34 -2.22 7.17
CA LEU A 144 3.15 -1.81 7.93
C LEU A 144 1.98 -2.79 7.74
N ALA A 145 1.78 -3.31 6.52
CA ALA A 145 0.84 -4.39 6.25
C ALA A 145 1.21 -5.68 7.00
N HIS A 146 2.50 -6.03 7.03
CA HIS A 146 3.01 -7.20 7.77
C HIS A 146 2.75 -7.09 9.28
N LEU A 147 3.02 -5.93 9.89
CA LEU A 147 2.76 -5.64 11.30
C LEU A 147 1.25 -5.73 11.62
N TYR A 148 0.38 -5.21 10.75
CA TYR A 148 -1.07 -5.32 10.94
C TYR A 148 -1.56 -6.78 10.97
N VAL A 149 -1.05 -7.62 10.07
CA VAL A 149 -1.47 -9.03 9.98
C VAL A 149 -0.86 -9.87 11.12
N ASN A 150 0.43 -9.69 11.41
CA ASN A 150 1.20 -10.53 12.33
C ASN A 150 1.18 -9.99 13.78
N ARG A 151 0.05 -9.43 14.22
CA ARG A 151 -0.10 -8.77 15.53
C ARG A 151 0.22 -9.65 16.75
N ILE A 152 0.10 -10.97 16.62
CA ILE A 152 0.48 -11.93 17.69
C ILE A 152 2.01 -11.96 17.90
N HIS A 153 2.78 -11.67 16.84
CA HIS A 153 4.23 -11.77 16.81
C HIS A 153 4.93 -10.39 16.90
N ALA A 154 4.21 -9.29 16.67
CA ALA A 154 4.74 -7.93 16.73
C ALA A 154 5.30 -7.49 18.10
N THR A 155 5.07 -8.25 19.18
CA THR A 155 5.68 -8.03 20.50
C THR A 155 6.98 -8.80 20.71
N GLN A 156 7.22 -9.86 19.93
CA GLN A 156 8.40 -10.72 20.04
C GLN A 156 9.52 -10.25 19.09
N TYR A 157 9.15 -9.83 17.88
CA TYR A 157 10.10 -9.43 16.84
C TYR A 157 10.12 -7.92 16.66
N ARG A 158 11.31 -7.38 16.36
CA ARG A 158 11.50 -5.95 16.11
C ARG A 158 11.99 -5.76 14.67
N PRO A 159 11.27 -4.99 13.83
CA PRO A 159 11.82 -4.60 12.55
C PRO A 159 13.03 -3.70 12.79
N ARG A 160 14.03 -3.83 11.92
CA ARG A 160 15.18 -2.91 11.84
C ARG A 160 15.22 -2.26 10.46
N LEU A 161 16.00 -1.20 10.30
CA LEU A 161 16.38 -0.77 8.95
C LEU A 161 17.17 -1.88 8.26
N ALA A 162 16.94 -2.01 6.95
CA ALA A 162 17.74 -2.86 6.10
C ALA A 162 19.11 -2.21 5.84
N THR A 163 20.16 -3.02 5.70
CA THR A 163 21.50 -2.55 5.31
C THR A 163 21.53 -2.14 3.82
N GLU A 164 22.59 -1.48 3.37
CA GLU A 164 22.71 -1.08 1.95
C GLU A 164 22.82 -2.29 1.00
N GLU A 165 23.41 -3.39 1.46
CA GLU A 165 23.47 -4.67 0.73
C GLU A 165 22.06 -5.28 0.59
N GLU A 166 21.31 -5.31 1.70
CA GLU A 166 19.93 -5.81 1.75
C GLU A 166 18.99 -4.96 0.87
N LYS A 167 19.13 -3.62 0.92
CA LYS A 167 18.43 -2.67 0.05
C LYS A 167 18.76 -2.90 -1.43
N SER A 168 20.05 -3.04 -1.75
CA SER A 168 20.51 -3.21 -3.14
C SER A 168 20.02 -4.52 -3.75
N ALA A 169 20.11 -5.62 -3.00
CA ALA A 169 19.58 -6.92 -3.42
C ALA A 169 18.05 -6.89 -3.60
N THR A 170 17.34 -6.20 -2.70
CA THR A 170 15.89 -5.99 -2.81
C THR A 170 15.53 -5.21 -4.07
N LYS A 171 16.19 -4.07 -4.33
CA LYS A 171 15.94 -3.25 -5.53
C LYS A 171 16.20 -4.01 -6.83
N ALA A 172 17.24 -4.84 -6.89
CA ALA A 172 17.51 -5.69 -8.05
C ALA A 172 16.40 -6.73 -8.29
N PHE A 173 15.87 -7.36 -7.24
CA PHE A 173 14.73 -8.28 -7.32
C PHE A 173 13.43 -7.57 -7.75
N GLU A 174 13.17 -6.38 -7.20
CA GLU A 174 11.94 -5.62 -7.42
C GLU A 174 11.69 -5.25 -8.88
N VAL A 175 12.74 -5.00 -9.67
CA VAL A 175 12.60 -4.64 -11.10
C VAL A 175 11.77 -5.68 -11.86
N THR A 176 12.08 -6.97 -11.67
CA THR A 176 11.36 -8.08 -12.31
C THR A 176 10.04 -8.37 -11.59
N ALA A 177 10.05 -8.42 -10.25
CA ALA A 177 8.87 -8.76 -9.46
C ALA A 177 7.72 -7.76 -9.69
N ARG A 178 8.01 -6.45 -9.67
CA ARG A 178 7.01 -5.39 -9.90
C ARG A 178 6.49 -5.39 -11.33
N GLN A 179 7.28 -5.76 -12.34
CA GLN A 179 6.78 -5.89 -13.72
C GLN A 179 5.81 -7.06 -13.88
N GLN A 180 6.05 -8.17 -13.18
CA GLN A 180 5.22 -9.39 -13.21
C GLN A 180 4.03 -9.34 -12.24
N ALA A 181 3.99 -8.38 -11.31
CA ALA A 181 2.85 -8.15 -10.42
C ALA A 181 1.57 -7.82 -11.22
N LYS A 182 0.46 -8.49 -10.90
CA LYS A 182 -0.89 -8.12 -11.39
C LYS A 182 -1.43 -6.91 -10.64
N ALA A 183 -0.78 -5.78 -10.87
CA ALA A 183 -1.04 -4.53 -10.17
C ALA A 183 -1.02 -3.31 -11.09
N TRP A 184 -0.91 -3.47 -12.40
CA TRP A 184 -0.88 -2.36 -13.36
C TRP A 184 -2.25 -2.16 -13.99
N ALA A 185 -2.56 -0.90 -14.29
CA ALA A 185 -3.83 -0.48 -14.88
C ALA A 185 -3.60 0.51 -16.03
N CYS A 186 -4.42 0.38 -17.07
CA CYS A 186 -4.54 1.37 -18.15
C CYS A 186 -5.42 2.54 -17.68
N ASN A 187 -4.96 3.77 -17.82
CA ASN A 187 -5.70 4.98 -17.40
C ASN A 187 -6.82 5.38 -18.37
N HIS A 188 -6.74 4.88 -19.62
CA HIS A 188 -7.72 5.15 -20.67
C HIS A 188 -8.99 4.28 -20.54
N CYS A 189 -8.90 3.12 -19.88
CA CYS A 189 -9.94 2.10 -19.84
C CYS A 189 -10.61 1.95 -18.46
N PRO A 190 -11.92 2.25 -18.29
CA PRO A 190 -12.62 2.22 -17.00
C PRO A 190 -12.55 0.90 -16.22
N GLN A 191 -12.46 -0.24 -16.92
CA GLN A 191 -12.46 -1.56 -16.30
C GLN A 191 -11.23 -1.79 -15.40
N TYR A 192 -10.05 -1.27 -15.81
CA TYR A 192 -8.79 -1.41 -15.06
C TYR A 192 -8.78 -0.75 -13.67
N LEU A 193 -9.84 -0.02 -13.29
CA LEU A 193 -10.07 0.48 -11.92
C LEU A 193 -10.47 -0.64 -10.95
N GLN A 194 -10.93 -1.80 -11.41
CA GLN A 194 -11.22 -2.95 -10.57
C GLN A 194 -9.96 -3.80 -10.33
N ALA A 195 -9.83 -4.36 -9.12
CA ALA A 195 -8.68 -5.20 -8.76
C ALA A 195 -8.60 -6.49 -9.61
N SER A 196 -9.75 -7.02 -10.04
CA SER A 196 -9.85 -8.18 -10.93
C SER A 196 -9.24 -7.95 -12.31
N ASP A 197 -9.17 -6.69 -12.73
CA ASP A 197 -8.87 -6.28 -14.10
C ASP A 197 -7.46 -5.69 -14.19
N ALA A 198 -6.76 -5.56 -13.06
CA ALA A 198 -5.33 -5.22 -13.02
C ALA A 198 -4.48 -6.37 -13.56
N ASP A 199 -3.43 -6.02 -14.31
CA ASP A 199 -2.57 -6.99 -15.00
C ASP A 199 -1.09 -6.68 -14.80
N THR A 200 -0.22 -7.45 -15.46
CA THR A 200 1.23 -7.25 -15.50
C THR A 200 1.61 -6.00 -16.31
N LYS A 201 2.77 -5.41 -16.04
CA LYS A 201 3.24 -4.23 -16.79
C LYS A 201 3.33 -4.50 -18.30
N PRO A 202 3.92 -5.63 -18.77
CA PRO A 202 3.98 -5.92 -20.20
C PRO A 202 2.59 -6.04 -20.85
N ALA A 203 1.61 -6.64 -20.17
CA ALA A 203 0.25 -6.77 -20.68
C ALA A 203 -0.45 -5.40 -20.83
N VAL A 204 -0.29 -4.50 -19.85
CA VAL A 204 -0.85 -3.14 -19.93
C VAL A 204 -0.16 -2.32 -21.02
N LEU A 205 1.15 -2.44 -21.21
CA LEU A 205 1.88 -1.77 -22.28
C LEU A 205 1.46 -2.28 -23.68
N ALA A 206 1.29 -3.59 -23.84
CA ALA A 206 0.76 -4.17 -25.09
C ALA A 206 -0.68 -3.69 -25.36
N HIS A 207 -1.54 -3.68 -24.33
CA HIS A 207 -2.89 -3.13 -24.42
C HIS A 207 -2.90 -1.66 -24.88
N LEU A 208 -2.00 -0.82 -24.36
CA LEU A 208 -1.88 0.59 -24.77
C LEU A 208 -1.47 0.75 -26.23
N ALA A 209 -0.52 -0.07 -26.71
CA ALA A 209 -0.13 -0.08 -28.12
C ALA A 209 -1.27 -0.56 -29.03
N GLU A 210 -1.96 -1.65 -28.68
CA GLU A 210 -3.00 -2.27 -29.51
C GLU A 210 -4.34 -1.53 -29.51
N ARG A 211 -4.77 -1.02 -28.35
CA ARG A 211 -6.13 -0.44 -28.17
C ARG A 211 -6.17 1.07 -28.22
N HIS A 212 -5.05 1.73 -27.91
CA HIS A 212 -4.97 3.19 -27.84
C HIS A 212 -3.92 3.78 -28.79
N ALA A 213 -3.19 2.95 -29.55
CA ALA A 213 -2.11 3.35 -30.45
C ALA A 213 -0.97 4.15 -29.78
N ILE A 214 -0.76 3.94 -28.47
CA ILE A 214 0.27 4.64 -27.69
C ILE A 214 1.55 3.80 -27.66
N THR A 215 2.59 4.25 -28.37
CA THR A 215 3.88 3.54 -28.49
C THR A 215 4.95 3.99 -27.49
N GLY A 216 4.81 5.18 -26.91
CA GLY A 216 5.68 5.69 -25.84
C GLY A 216 4.87 6.11 -24.61
N PRO A 217 4.24 5.17 -23.89
CA PRO A 217 3.32 5.50 -22.79
C PRO A 217 4.04 6.04 -21.56
N GLU A 218 3.46 7.06 -20.95
CA GLU A 218 3.98 7.77 -19.77
C GLU A 218 3.23 7.35 -18.49
N MET A 219 3.93 7.20 -17.37
CA MET A 219 3.31 6.99 -16.05
C MET A 219 3.28 8.33 -15.30
N PRO A 220 2.19 8.71 -14.61
CA PRO A 220 0.92 7.98 -14.43
C PRO A 220 -0.13 8.22 -15.54
N LYS A 221 0.22 8.99 -16.58
CA LYS A 221 -0.70 9.52 -17.60
C LYS A 221 -1.47 8.43 -18.37
N ASP A 222 -0.77 7.43 -18.89
CA ASP A 222 -1.34 6.37 -19.75
C ASP A 222 -1.55 5.05 -18.99
N TYR A 223 -0.68 4.78 -18.02
CA TYR A 223 -0.79 3.65 -17.09
C TYR A 223 -0.31 4.03 -15.70
N PHE A 224 -0.81 3.31 -14.70
CA PHE A 224 -0.50 3.52 -13.30
C PHE A 224 -0.51 2.17 -12.55
N VAL A 225 -0.09 2.16 -11.29
CA VAL A 225 -0.28 1.02 -10.40
C VAL A 225 -1.70 1.12 -9.85
N ASN A 226 -2.54 0.09 -10.03
CA ASN A 226 -3.84 0.05 -9.38
C ASN A 226 -3.63 -0.14 -7.87
N GLU A 227 -3.98 0.89 -7.10
CA GLU A 227 -3.88 0.87 -5.64
C GLU A 227 -4.58 -0.32 -4.98
N ARG A 228 -5.68 -0.82 -5.57
CA ARG A 228 -6.41 -2.01 -5.11
C ARG A 228 -5.63 -3.32 -5.32
N CYS A 229 -4.47 -3.25 -5.96
CA CYS A 229 -3.51 -4.33 -6.13
C CYS A 229 -2.11 -3.95 -5.61
N ARG A 230 -1.95 -2.85 -4.86
CA ARG A 230 -0.66 -2.39 -4.31
C ARG A 230 0.07 -3.51 -3.53
N HIS A 231 -0.65 -4.34 -2.77
CA HIS A 231 -0.09 -5.50 -2.07
C HIS A 231 0.63 -6.53 -2.97
N ALA A 232 0.24 -6.64 -4.25
CA ALA A 232 0.90 -7.52 -5.22
C ALA A 232 2.13 -6.85 -5.87
N TYR A 233 2.19 -5.52 -5.86
CA TYR A 233 3.33 -4.72 -6.30
C TYR A 233 4.43 -4.65 -5.22
N GLU A 234 4.03 -4.51 -3.96
CA GLU A 234 4.88 -4.38 -2.76
C GLU A 234 5.45 -5.75 -2.30
N VAL A 235 6.08 -6.50 -3.21
CA VAL A 235 6.56 -7.87 -2.97
C VAL A 235 7.78 -7.88 -2.02
N PRO A 236 7.69 -8.49 -0.82
CA PRO A 236 8.83 -8.57 0.09
C PRO A 236 9.93 -9.48 -0.46
N TYR A 237 11.18 -9.03 -0.36
CA TYR A 237 12.34 -9.81 -0.80
C TYR A 237 12.82 -10.73 0.33
N ARG A 238 12.97 -12.03 0.03
CA ARG A 238 13.43 -13.03 1.00
C ARG A 238 14.89 -13.38 0.77
N ILE A 239 15.75 -12.88 1.64
CA ILE A 239 17.16 -13.27 1.69
C ILE A 239 17.22 -14.63 2.37
N LYS A 240 17.54 -15.66 1.58
CA LYS A 240 17.98 -16.94 2.15
C LYS A 240 19.35 -16.67 2.75
N SER A 241 19.46 -16.68 4.09
CA SER A 241 20.76 -16.69 4.75
C SER A 241 21.61 -17.79 4.13
N ALA A 242 22.75 -17.45 3.53
CA ALA A 242 23.78 -18.44 3.24
C ALA A 242 24.10 -19.10 4.57
N SER A 243 23.77 -20.38 4.67
CA SER A 243 23.72 -21.11 5.93
C SER A 243 25.03 -21.00 6.69
N ARG A 244 24.96 -20.61 7.98
CA ARG A 244 25.96 -20.98 9.00
C ARG A 244 25.99 -22.50 9.11
N LEU A 245 26.65 -23.16 8.17
CA LEU A 245 26.80 -24.62 8.05
C LEU A 245 28.28 -25.03 8.04
N GLN A 246 29.17 -24.18 8.57
CA GLN A 246 30.64 -24.40 8.53
C GLN A 246 31.40 -24.03 9.82
N ASP A 247 30.74 -23.64 10.92
CA ASP A 247 31.40 -23.26 12.19
C ASP A 247 30.79 -23.98 13.42
N GLU A 248 30.53 -25.30 13.31
CA GLU A 248 30.38 -26.24 14.43
C GLU A 248 31.14 -27.55 14.11
#